data_AF-A0A931S0K6-F1
#
_entry.id   AF-A0A931S0K6-F1
#
_cell.length_a   1.000
_cell.length_b   1.000
_cell.length_c   1.000
_cell.angle_alpha   90.00
_cell.angle_beta   90.00
_cell.angle_gamma   90.00
#
_symmetry.space_group_name_H-M   'P 1'
#
loop_
_entity.id
_entity.type
_entity.pdbx_description
1 polymer ?
#
loop_
_entity_poly.entity_id
_entity_poly.type
_entity_poly.pdbx_seq_one_letter_code
_entity_poly.pdbx_strand_id
1 'polypeptide(L)'
;MFFCLKSRRRFIELKFLLNEGVVDKNRLALGFRPGPRVDSLKPALNRRAAGIFCHITSLPGPWGAGDLGPGTAYFLDFLKKAGQRWWQMLPVVPPGAGDSPYSSPSAFAGNELFISIERLADEGLLGRKAPTGVSPGRTDYAAARDLKRPLLKAAFGRYVKTVPASERGRMELFERENAFWLDDYALYAVCKEHFDQKPWMFWEAGLAHRDGAALARARRKFAQEISFQKFLQYLVDRHWRAFRSQAAAHGVGLIGDIPFYVAQDSADVWAQREIFRLSGDGRPQAVAGVPPDAFSDDGQLWGNPIFDWPVLTARRYDWWIQRLKRAAAQFDALRLDHFIGFQNYWEIPCGATTAKGGRWVAGPQDDFFREVFKQMPDIELIAEDLGVLTPEVEALRDRFNLPGMRVLQFAIEEAMSQGSTGFLPGRKRSVIYTGTHDNDTAAGWWRKKMLPVAGREPEGRVLAQIFPEGAAEAHWDLIKMAFSLQADTAIIPIQDVLGLDSSARMNTPGTAEGNWTWRLEGRELTAELAGRLLDLTRASGRCGSAVDRFHE
;
A
#
# COMPACT_ATOMS: atom_id res chain seq x y z
N MET A 1 23.49 -37.13 -30.08
CA MET A 1 24.70 -36.65 -30.80
C MET A 1 24.24 -35.62 -31.82
N PHE A 2 24.81 -34.41 -31.76
CA PHE A 2 24.63 -33.27 -32.68
C PHE A 2 23.22 -32.70 -32.91
N PHE A 3 22.88 -31.63 -32.17
CA PHE A 3 22.49 -30.33 -32.76
C PHE A 3 22.49 -29.26 -31.64
N CYS A 4 23.70 -28.90 -31.21
CA CYS A 4 23.98 -27.73 -30.39
C CYS A 4 24.95 -26.85 -31.21
N LEU A 5 24.83 -25.51 -31.09
CA LEU A 5 25.64 -24.44 -31.74
C LEU A 5 25.05 -23.82 -33.01
N LYS A 6 24.00 -22.97 -32.90
CA LYS A 6 23.76 -21.90 -33.91
C LYS A 6 23.17 -20.57 -33.41
N SER A 7 23.19 -20.26 -32.09
CA SER A 7 22.66 -18.98 -31.59
C SER A 7 23.68 -18.05 -30.88
N ARG A 8 24.96 -18.44 -30.75
CA ARG A 8 25.98 -17.62 -30.04
C ARG A 8 26.96 -16.83 -30.91
N ARG A 9 26.87 -16.90 -32.26
CA ARG A 9 27.82 -16.19 -33.15
C ARG A 9 27.36 -14.82 -33.68
N ARG A 10 26.09 -14.41 -33.49
CA ARG A 10 25.60 -13.10 -33.99
C ARG A 10 25.69 -11.93 -33.00
N PHE A 11 26.14 -12.16 -31.77
CA PHE A 11 26.24 -11.10 -30.74
C PHE A 11 27.66 -10.55 -30.53
N ILE A 12 28.68 -11.12 -31.18
CA ILE A 12 30.08 -10.71 -30.99
C ILE A 12 30.59 -9.83 -32.15
N GLU A 13 30.00 -9.92 -33.36
CA GLU A 13 30.41 -9.06 -34.49
C GLU A 13 29.81 -7.65 -34.47
N LEU A 14 28.72 -7.40 -33.71
CA LEU A 14 28.11 -6.07 -33.65
C LEU A 14 28.84 -5.09 -32.72
N LYS A 15 29.81 -5.57 -31.92
CA LYS A 15 30.61 -4.73 -31.02
C LYS A 15 31.97 -4.30 -31.62
N PHE A 16 32.31 -4.79 -32.82
CA PHE A 16 33.59 -4.47 -33.45
C PHE A 16 33.48 -3.45 -34.61
N LEU A 17 32.27 -3.13 -35.06
CA LEU A 17 32.04 -2.19 -36.19
C LEU A 17 31.46 -0.82 -35.77
N LEU A 18 31.38 -0.53 -34.47
CA LEU A 18 30.92 0.79 -33.97
C LEU A 18 32.08 1.77 -33.68
N ASN A 19 33.32 1.43 -34.02
CA ASN A 19 34.51 2.25 -33.74
C ASN A 19 35.17 2.90 -34.96
N GLU A 20 34.58 2.80 -36.15
CA GLU A 20 35.07 3.46 -37.36
C GLU A 20 33.89 4.20 -37.99
N GLY A 21 33.88 5.53 -37.83
CA GLY A 21 32.75 6.40 -38.15
C GLY A 21 32.44 6.53 -39.64
N VAL A 22 31.77 5.53 -40.22
CA VAL A 22 31.20 5.61 -41.56
C VAL A 22 29.92 4.78 -41.59
N VAL A 23 28.74 5.42 -41.62
CA VAL A 23 27.57 5.12 -42.49
C VAL A 23 26.42 6.10 -42.15
N ASP A 24 25.86 6.64 -43.23
CA ASP A 24 24.81 7.64 -43.38
C ASP A 24 23.47 7.31 -42.65
N LYS A 25 22.88 8.31 -41.99
CA LYS A 25 21.76 8.18 -41.03
C LYS A 25 20.36 8.00 -41.64
N ASN A 26 20.21 7.92 -42.96
CA ASN A 26 18.87 8.00 -43.59
C ASN A 26 18.43 6.78 -44.42
N ARG A 27 18.96 5.57 -44.18
CA ARG A 27 18.56 4.39 -44.98
C ARG A 27 18.37 3.07 -44.24
N LEU A 28 17.72 3.10 -43.08
CA LEU A 28 17.15 1.91 -42.42
C LEU A 28 15.74 2.20 -41.88
N ALA A 29 14.87 2.73 -42.75
CA ALA A 29 13.43 2.75 -42.53
C ALA A 29 12.82 1.71 -43.48
N LEU A 30 12.71 0.45 -43.05
CA LEU A 30 11.84 -0.57 -43.62
C LEU A 30 11.83 -1.81 -42.71
N GLY A 31 10.68 -2.07 -42.06
CA GLY A 31 10.28 -3.45 -41.76
C GLY A 31 10.40 -4.01 -40.34
N PHE A 32 10.67 -3.22 -39.29
CA PHE A 32 10.48 -3.71 -37.91
C PHE A 32 9.11 -3.25 -37.38
N ARG A 33 8.07 -4.08 -37.56
CA ARG A 33 6.89 -3.96 -36.71
C ARG A 33 7.33 -4.39 -35.31
N PRO A 34 7.31 -3.51 -34.29
CA PRO A 34 7.52 -3.99 -32.93
C PRO A 34 6.44 -5.04 -32.67
N GLY A 35 6.85 -6.24 -32.22
CA GLY A 35 5.91 -7.16 -31.60
C GLY A 35 5.14 -6.45 -30.48
N PRO A 36 3.95 -6.94 -30.09
CA PRO A 36 3.16 -6.28 -29.06
C PRO A 36 4.05 -5.98 -27.85
N ARG A 37 4.10 -4.70 -27.47
CA ARG A 37 4.85 -4.26 -26.29
C ARG A 37 4.40 -5.10 -25.10
N VAL A 38 5.35 -5.51 -24.26
CA VAL A 38 5.11 -6.18 -22.98
C VAL A 38 4.22 -5.34 -22.04
N ASP A 39 3.93 -4.09 -22.40
CA ASP A 39 2.88 -3.22 -21.84
C ASP A 39 1.47 -3.87 -21.82
N SER A 40 1.22 -4.94 -22.58
CA SER A 40 -0.11 -5.57 -22.68
C SER A 40 -0.51 -6.48 -21.50
N LEU A 41 0.32 -6.62 -20.44
CA LEU A 41 0.02 -7.46 -19.28
C LEU A 41 -0.39 -6.69 -18.02
N LYS A 42 -0.06 -5.39 -17.92
CA LYS A 42 -0.41 -4.58 -16.74
C LYS A 42 -1.94 -4.36 -16.73
N PRO A 43 -2.64 -4.68 -15.63
CA PRO A 43 -4.04 -4.31 -15.50
C PRO A 43 -4.17 -2.78 -15.43
N ALA A 44 -5.31 -2.25 -15.91
CA ALA A 44 -5.62 -0.82 -15.88
C ALA A 44 -6.92 -0.62 -15.09
N LEU A 45 -7.00 0.47 -14.32
CA LEU A 45 -8.14 0.71 -13.43
C LEU A 45 -9.46 0.96 -14.18
N ASN A 46 -9.37 1.36 -15.45
CA ASN A 46 -10.51 1.61 -16.34
C ASN A 46 -10.99 0.37 -17.11
N ARG A 47 -10.49 -0.82 -16.79
CA ARG A 47 -10.93 -2.09 -17.38
C ARG A 47 -11.55 -2.97 -16.31
N ARG A 48 -12.56 -3.75 -16.72
CA ARG A 48 -13.18 -4.76 -15.86
C ARG A 48 -12.15 -5.76 -15.36
N ALA A 49 -11.88 -5.72 -14.06
CA ALA A 49 -10.94 -6.59 -13.39
C ALA A 49 -11.41 -6.93 -11.97
N ALA A 50 -10.91 -8.02 -11.43
CA ALA A 50 -11.07 -8.40 -10.03
C ALA A 50 -9.71 -8.47 -9.34
N GLY A 51 -9.70 -8.31 -8.03
CA GLY A 51 -8.53 -8.46 -7.20
C GLY A 51 -8.87 -8.76 -5.75
N ILE A 52 -7.82 -9.03 -4.98
CA ILE A 52 -7.93 -9.35 -3.57
C ILE A 52 -7.19 -8.31 -2.73
N PHE A 53 -7.82 -7.90 -1.63
CA PHE A 53 -7.15 -7.19 -0.55
C PHE A 53 -6.57 -8.20 0.44
N CYS A 54 -5.25 -8.14 0.64
CA CYS A 54 -4.54 -8.90 1.66
C CYS A 54 -3.21 -8.19 1.95
N HIS A 55 -2.95 -7.75 3.18
CA HIS A 55 -1.68 -7.09 3.48
C HIS A 55 -0.55 -8.12 3.64
N ILE A 56 0.71 -7.71 3.37
CA ILE A 56 1.86 -8.63 3.43
C ILE A 56 2.02 -9.24 4.82
N THR A 57 1.73 -8.48 5.88
CA THR A 57 1.82 -9.00 7.26
C THR A 57 0.87 -10.16 7.51
N SER A 58 -0.26 -10.20 6.79
CA SER A 58 -1.26 -11.27 6.86
C SER A 58 -0.84 -12.56 6.15
N LEU A 59 0.27 -12.57 5.41
CA LEU A 59 0.74 -13.77 4.75
C LEU A 59 1.32 -14.79 5.75
N PRO A 60 1.22 -16.10 5.43
CA PRO A 60 1.82 -17.13 6.26
C PRO A 60 3.36 -17.04 6.18
N GLY A 61 4.02 -17.44 7.26
CA GLY A 61 5.48 -17.43 7.35
C GLY A 61 5.97 -17.53 8.80
N PRO A 62 7.19 -18.06 9.02
CA PRO A 62 7.67 -18.43 10.35
C PRO A 62 8.30 -17.26 11.13
N TRP A 63 8.25 -16.03 10.63
CA TRP A 63 9.01 -14.91 11.18
C TRP A 63 8.16 -13.87 11.94
N GLY A 64 7.11 -14.33 12.63
CA GLY A 64 6.20 -13.49 13.43
C GLY A 64 5.22 -12.63 12.62
N ALA A 65 5.61 -12.21 11.42
CA ALA A 65 4.80 -11.50 10.42
C ALA A 65 5.05 -12.08 9.03
N GLY A 66 4.09 -11.93 8.12
CA GLY A 66 4.34 -12.19 6.70
C GLY A 66 5.37 -11.21 6.11
N ASP A 67 6.14 -11.67 5.12
CA ASP A 67 7.22 -10.91 4.49
C ASP A 67 7.31 -11.18 2.98
N LEU A 68 8.32 -10.62 2.29
CA LEU A 68 8.53 -10.79 0.85
C LEU A 68 9.23 -12.12 0.48
N GLY A 69 8.99 -13.15 1.27
CA GLY A 69 9.52 -14.50 1.11
C GLY A 69 8.51 -15.45 0.44
N PRO A 70 8.56 -16.76 0.77
CA PRO A 70 7.70 -17.78 0.17
C PRO A 70 6.19 -17.49 0.25
N GLY A 71 5.72 -16.81 1.29
CA GLY A 71 4.30 -16.45 1.46
C GLY A 71 3.75 -15.61 0.31
N THR A 72 4.55 -14.69 -0.26
CA THR A 72 4.13 -13.91 -1.44
C THR A 72 4.00 -14.76 -2.69
N ALA A 73 4.88 -15.74 -2.88
CA ALA A 73 4.82 -16.65 -4.02
C ALA A 73 3.58 -17.56 -3.94
N TYR A 74 3.29 -18.08 -2.75
CA TYR A 74 2.08 -18.85 -2.47
C TYR A 74 0.81 -18.05 -2.80
N PHE A 75 0.74 -16.78 -2.36
CA PHE A 75 -0.42 -15.95 -2.62
C PHE A 75 -0.57 -15.56 -4.10
N LEU A 76 0.52 -15.23 -4.79
CA LEU A 76 0.49 -14.93 -6.23
C LEU A 76 0.00 -16.12 -7.08
N ASP A 77 0.37 -17.35 -6.70
CA ASP A 77 -0.12 -18.56 -7.35
C ASP A 77 -1.64 -18.73 -7.15
N PHE A 78 -2.14 -18.49 -5.93
CA PHE A 78 -3.59 -18.46 -5.66
C PHE A 78 -4.30 -17.40 -6.51
N LEU A 79 -3.81 -16.16 -6.55
CA LEU A 79 -4.41 -15.08 -7.35
C LEU A 79 -4.48 -15.44 -8.83
N LYS A 80 -3.39 -16.00 -9.38
CA LYS A 80 -3.34 -16.45 -10.77
C LYS A 80 -4.36 -17.54 -11.05
N LYS A 81 -4.45 -18.56 -10.18
CA LYS A 81 -5.43 -19.66 -10.30
C LYS A 81 -6.87 -19.17 -10.20
N ALA A 82 -7.12 -18.18 -9.36
CA ALA A 82 -8.44 -17.55 -9.19
C ALA A 82 -8.77 -16.48 -10.25
N GLY A 83 -7.91 -16.26 -11.24
CA GLY A 83 -8.12 -15.27 -12.31
C GLY A 83 -8.04 -13.80 -11.84
N GLN A 84 -7.52 -13.56 -10.65
CA GLN A 84 -7.41 -12.23 -10.05
C GLN A 84 -6.27 -11.44 -10.70
N ARG A 85 -6.53 -10.17 -11.00
CA ARG A 85 -5.61 -9.28 -11.72
C ARG A 85 -5.01 -8.21 -10.82
N TRP A 86 -5.61 -7.93 -9.68
CA TRP A 86 -5.11 -6.95 -8.72
C TRP A 86 -4.83 -7.58 -7.36
N TRP A 87 -3.76 -7.10 -6.71
CA TRP A 87 -3.50 -7.33 -5.30
C TRP A 87 -3.37 -5.98 -4.59
N GLN A 88 -4.33 -5.67 -3.72
CA GLN A 88 -4.33 -4.45 -2.91
C GLN A 88 -3.75 -4.68 -1.52
N MET A 89 -2.98 -3.70 -1.06
CA MET A 89 -2.30 -3.71 0.23
C MET A 89 -2.52 -2.39 0.97
N LEU A 90 -2.35 -2.43 2.30
CA LEU A 90 -2.18 -1.24 3.14
C LEU A 90 -0.82 -0.57 2.88
N PRO A 91 -0.54 0.60 3.48
CA PRO A 91 0.77 1.24 3.36
C PRO A 91 1.90 0.28 3.78
N VAL A 92 2.98 0.25 3.01
CA VAL A 92 4.12 -0.70 3.19
C VAL A 92 5.32 -0.06 3.90
N VAL A 93 5.06 1.07 4.53
CA VAL A 93 5.97 1.81 5.38
C VAL A 93 6.08 1.13 6.76
N PRO A 94 7.14 1.39 7.56
CA PRO A 94 7.22 0.88 8.91
C PRO A 94 5.97 1.28 9.71
N PRO A 95 5.33 0.38 10.47
CA PRO A 95 4.19 0.75 11.27
C PRO A 95 4.62 1.64 12.45
N GLY A 96 3.72 2.51 12.90
CA GLY A 96 3.96 3.36 14.07
C GLY A 96 3.15 2.92 15.28
N ALA A 97 2.56 3.89 15.99
CA ALA A 97 1.77 3.63 17.19
C ALA A 97 0.62 2.64 16.91
N GLY A 98 0.40 1.70 17.83
CA GLY A 98 -0.62 0.64 17.69
C GLY A 98 -0.37 -0.30 16.51
N ASP A 99 0.88 -0.39 16.02
CA ASP A 99 1.27 -1.10 14.81
C ASP A 99 0.53 -0.66 13.53
N SER A 100 -0.01 0.56 13.54
CA SER A 100 -0.76 1.08 12.40
C SER A 100 0.15 1.45 11.23
N PRO A 101 -0.12 0.95 10.01
CA PRO A 101 0.59 1.37 8.80
C PRO A 101 0.26 2.83 8.40
N TYR A 102 -0.77 3.44 8.99
CA TYR A 102 -1.16 4.83 8.76
C TYR A 102 -0.51 5.83 9.72
N SER A 103 0.25 5.35 10.72
CA SER A 103 0.94 6.19 11.72
C SER A 103 2.46 6.10 11.60
N SER A 104 2.97 5.93 10.39
CA SER A 104 4.38 5.58 10.16
C SER A 104 5.39 6.67 10.58
N PRO A 105 6.57 6.28 11.09
CA PRO A 105 7.69 7.20 11.27
C PRO A 105 8.33 7.68 9.94
N SER A 106 7.88 7.18 8.78
CA SER A 106 8.31 7.70 7.48
C SER A 106 7.26 7.48 6.39
N ALA A 107 7.04 8.49 5.55
CA ALA A 107 6.22 8.38 4.34
C ALA A 107 6.93 7.67 3.17
N PHE A 108 8.23 7.37 3.28
CA PHE A 108 9.07 6.87 2.19
C PHE A 108 9.76 5.53 2.47
N ALA A 109 10.13 5.28 3.72
CA ALA A 109 10.82 4.06 4.11
C ALA A 109 9.95 2.82 3.87
N GLY A 110 10.57 1.68 3.60
CA GLY A 110 9.90 0.40 3.59
C GLY A 110 9.98 -0.28 4.96
N ASN A 111 8.94 -1.05 5.31
CA ASN A 111 8.91 -1.84 6.54
C ASN A 111 10.00 -2.93 6.51
N GLU A 112 10.97 -2.84 7.43
CA GLU A 112 12.07 -3.81 7.54
C GLU A 112 11.62 -5.24 7.85
N LEU A 113 10.41 -5.41 8.43
CA LEU A 113 9.83 -6.73 8.66
C LEU A 113 9.54 -7.49 7.35
N PHE A 114 9.47 -6.79 6.21
CA PHE A 114 9.27 -7.40 4.91
C PHE A 114 10.53 -8.02 4.30
N ILE A 115 11.70 -7.85 4.93
CA ILE A 115 12.93 -8.52 4.51
C ILE A 115 12.78 -10.02 4.80
N SER A 116 12.77 -10.85 3.75
CA SER A 116 12.76 -12.31 3.86
C SER A 116 14.13 -12.85 4.27
N ILE A 117 14.13 -13.64 5.34
CA ILE A 117 15.33 -14.29 5.87
C ILE A 117 15.79 -15.41 4.92
N GLU A 118 14.85 -16.13 4.30
CA GLU A 118 15.12 -17.17 3.30
C GLU A 118 15.87 -16.60 2.11
N ARG A 119 15.42 -15.46 1.56
CA ARG A 119 16.12 -14.79 0.45
C ARG A 119 17.54 -14.39 0.84
N LEU A 120 17.75 -13.87 2.05
CA LEU A 120 19.09 -13.54 2.53
C LEU A 120 20.00 -14.78 2.63
N ALA A 121 19.44 -15.94 2.98
CA ALA A 121 20.17 -17.20 3.00
C ALA A 121 20.51 -17.69 1.58
N ASP A 122 19.56 -17.61 0.64
CA ASP A 122 19.76 -17.98 -0.77
C ASP A 122 20.82 -17.11 -1.46
N GLU A 123 20.88 -15.83 -1.10
CA GLU A 123 21.90 -14.90 -1.57
C GLU A 123 23.25 -15.04 -0.84
N GLY A 124 23.34 -15.96 0.12
CA GLY A 124 24.57 -16.21 0.88
C GLY A 124 24.94 -15.08 1.84
N LEU A 125 24.00 -14.19 2.20
CA LEU A 125 24.17 -13.17 3.25
C LEU A 125 23.90 -13.73 4.65
N LEU A 126 23.19 -14.86 4.74
CA LEU A 126 23.04 -15.66 5.95
C LEU A 126 23.49 -17.11 5.72
N GLY A 127 23.84 -17.79 6.82
CA GLY A 127 24.12 -19.23 6.76
C GLY A 127 22.85 -20.05 6.50
N ARG A 128 22.96 -21.20 5.83
CA ARG A 128 21.81 -22.06 5.47
C ARG A 128 21.08 -22.69 6.66
N LYS A 129 21.68 -22.71 7.86
CA LYS A 129 20.96 -23.07 9.09
C LYS A 129 20.13 -21.87 9.53
N ALA A 130 18.90 -21.78 9.02
CA ALA A 130 17.94 -20.79 9.49
C ALA A 130 17.60 -21.09 10.97
N PRO A 131 17.45 -20.05 11.82
CA PRO A 131 16.84 -20.23 13.13
C PRO A 131 15.43 -20.81 12.99
N THR A 132 15.00 -21.54 14.01
CA THR A 132 13.59 -21.97 14.12
C THR A 132 12.73 -20.74 14.30
N GLY A 133 11.97 -20.38 13.27
CA GLY A 133 10.97 -19.34 13.40
C GLY A 133 9.84 -19.73 14.36
N VAL A 134 8.98 -18.78 14.66
CA VAL A 134 7.79 -18.98 15.50
C VAL A 134 6.59 -19.18 14.58
N SER A 135 5.88 -20.30 14.75
CA SER A 135 4.68 -20.71 13.98
C SER A 135 3.45 -20.71 14.88
N PRO A 136 2.22 -20.76 14.34
CA PRO A 136 1.47 -19.70 13.66
C PRO A 136 0.50 -18.99 14.64
N GLY A 137 -0.01 -17.83 14.24
CA GLY A 137 -0.99 -17.06 15.01
C GLY A 137 -1.21 -15.70 14.36
N ARG A 138 -1.67 -14.73 15.15
CA ARG A 138 -1.74 -13.32 14.74
C ARG A 138 -0.34 -12.74 14.49
N THR A 139 -0.26 -11.63 13.76
CA THR A 139 1.00 -10.88 13.59
C THR A 139 1.47 -10.39 14.95
N ASP A 140 2.70 -10.73 15.28
CA ASP A 140 3.40 -10.18 16.44
C ASP A 140 4.58 -9.33 15.94
N TYR A 141 4.37 -8.02 15.87
CA TYR A 141 5.34 -7.07 15.34
C TYR A 141 6.60 -6.98 16.22
N ALA A 142 6.45 -7.09 17.54
CA ALA A 142 7.56 -7.05 18.48
C ALA A 142 8.41 -8.32 18.35
N ALA A 143 7.79 -9.51 18.42
CA ALA A 143 8.49 -10.77 18.23
C ALA A 143 9.14 -10.86 16.84
N ALA A 144 8.46 -10.41 15.78
CA ALA A 144 9.05 -10.37 14.43
C ALA A 144 10.33 -9.52 14.39
N ARG A 145 10.32 -8.35 15.04
CA ARG A 145 11.50 -7.48 15.14
C ARG A 145 12.63 -8.14 15.93
N ASP A 146 12.32 -8.73 17.09
CA ASP A 146 13.29 -9.38 17.96
C ASP A 146 13.95 -10.59 17.27
N LEU A 147 13.16 -11.37 16.52
CA LEU A 147 13.66 -12.50 15.74
C LEU A 147 14.53 -12.06 14.56
N LYS A 148 14.08 -11.08 13.78
CA LYS A 148 14.76 -10.69 12.53
C LYS A 148 15.99 -9.82 12.77
N ARG A 149 15.99 -8.94 13.76
CA ARG A 149 17.02 -7.89 13.91
C ARG A 149 18.44 -8.44 14.12
N PRO A 150 18.70 -9.48 14.93
CA PRO A 150 20.03 -10.09 15.02
C PRO A 150 20.50 -10.69 13.69
N LEU A 151 19.59 -11.29 12.92
CA LEU A 151 19.88 -11.87 11.61
C LEU A 151 20.21 -10.78 10.59
N LEU A 152 19.46 -9.69 10.57
CA LEU A 152 19.72 -8.56 9.69
C LEU A 152 21.09 -7.91 9.99
N LYS A 153 21.47 -7.80 11.27
CA LYS A 153 22.82 -7.36 11.67
C LYS A 153 23.91 -8.32 11.19
N ALA A 154 23.69 -9.64 11.30
CA ALA A 154 24.62 -10.64 10.79
C ALA A 154 24.76 -10.56 9.26
N ALA A 155 23.64 -10.37 8.54
CA ALA A 155 23.60 -10.19 7.10
C ALA A 155 24.37 -8.93 6.67
N PHE A 156 24.22 -7.82 7.40
CA PHE A 156 24.98 -6.60 7.16
C PHE A 156 26.48 -6.81 7.39
N GLY A 157 26.86 -7.42 8.51
CA GLY A 157 28.26 -7.74 8.81
C GLY A 157 28.90 -8.64 7.75
N ARG A 158 28.13 -9.58 7.18
CA ARG A 158 28.58 -10.41 6.07
C ARG A 158 28.67 -9.61 4.78
N TYR A 159 27.65 -8.82 4.44
CA TYR A 159 27.62 -7.95 3.26
C TYR A 159 28.88 -7.07 3.18
N VAL A 160 29.23 -6.40 4.29
CA VAL A 160 30.42 -5.54 4.38
C VAL A 160 31.72 -6.32 4.13
N LYS A 161 31.81 -7.56 4.61
CA LYS A 161 33.02 -8.39 4.51
C LYS A 161 33.17 -9.10 3.16
N THR A 162 32.08 -9.55 2.56
CA THR A 162 32.12 -10.53 1.46
C THR A 162 31.71 -9.96 0.11
N VAL A 163 30.92 -8.88 0.06
CA VAL A 163 30.45 -8.32 -1.22
C VAL A 163 31.53 -7.40 -1.79
N PRO A 164 32.08 -7.67 -2.99
CA PRO A 164 33.13 -6.86 -3.60
C PRO A 164 32.70 -5.40 -3.80
N ALA A 165 33.67 -4.48 -3.79
CA ALA A 165 33.41 -3.05 -4.02
C ALA A 165 32.65 -2.79 -5.34
N SER A 166 32.94 -3.57 -6.38
CA SER A 166 32.26 -3.50 -7.68
C SER A 166 30.77 -3.87 -7.63
N GLU A 167 30.34 -4.66 -6.63
CA GLU A 167 28.94 -5.05 -6.43
C GLU A 167 28.22 -4.17 -5.39
N ARG A 168 28.96 -3.43 -4.56
CA ARG A 168 28.42 -2.38 -3.68
C ARG A 168 27.84 -1.19 -4.44
N GLY A 169 28.23 -1.00 -5.70
CA GLY A 169 27.69 0.05 -6.57
C GLY A 169 26.16 0.07 -6.69
N ARG A 170 25.46 -1.07 -6.48
CA ARG A 170 23.98 -1.10 -6.43
C ARG A 170 23.40 -0.44 -5.19
N MET A 171 24.02 -0.66 -4.03
CA MET A 171 23.62 0.00 -2.79
C MET A 171 23.97 1.48 -2.85
N GLU A 172 25.16 1.84 -3.34
CA GLU A 172 25.57 3.24 -3.53
C GLU A 172 24.64 3.98 -4.50
N LEU A 173 24.20 3.32 -5.58
CA LEU A 173 23.20 3.87 -6.50
C LEU A 173 21.87 4.10 -5.79
N PHE A 174 21.37 3.11 -5.05
CA PHE A 174 20.16 3.24 -4.25
C PHE A 174 20.26 4.39 -3.26
N GLU A 175 21.37 4.50 -2.54
CA GLU A 175 21.60 5.61 -1.60
C GLU A 175 21.56 6.96 -2.30
N ARG A 176 22.23 7.10 -3.45
CA ARG A 176 22.25 8.36 -4.21
C ARG A 176 20.87 8.74 -4.73
N GLU A 177 20.14 7.79 -5.31
CA GLU A 177 18.80 8.03 -5.86
C GLU A 177 17.76 8.36 -4.78
N ASN A 178 17.99 7.89 -3.56
CA ASN A 178 17.06 8.03 -2.44
C ASN A 178 17.56 9.00 -1.35
N ALA A 179 18.69 9.68 -1.56
CA ALA A 179 19.32 10.55 -0.56
C ALA A 179 18.37 11.61 0.02
N PHE A 180 17.42 12.09 -0.80
CA PHE A 180 16.44 13.11 -0.41
C PHE A 180 15.53 12.71 0.76
N TRP A 181 15.35 11.41 1.03
CA TRP A 181 14.59 10.91 2.18
C TRP A 181 15.41 9.96 3.05
N LEU A 182 16.29 9.15 2.44
CA LEU A 182 17.01 8.08 3.10
C LEU A 182 18.02 8.62 4.12
N ASP A 183 18.71 9.71 3.82
CA ASP A 183 19.74 10.28 4.69
C ASP A 183 19.15 10.87 5.98
N ASP A 184 17.94 11.42 5.89
CA ASP A 184 17.20 11.93 7.04
C ASP A 184 16.51 10.79 7.79
N TYR A 185 15.87 9.84 7.10
CA TYR A 185 15.25 8.68 7.74
C TYR A 185 16.27 7.83 8.51
N ALA A 186 17.42 7.52 7.92
CA ALA A 186 18.45 6.70 8.57
C ALA A 186 18.99 7.37 9.85
N LEU A 187 19.23 8.68 9.81
CA LEU A 187 19.65 9.44 10.99
C LEU A 187 18.53 9.51 12.03
N TYR A 188 17.30 9.80 11.60
CA TYR A 188 16.12 9.85 12.46
C TYR A 188 15.93 8.51 13.19
N ALA A 189 15.98 7.38 12.48
CA ALA A 189 15.79 6.05 13.05
C ALA A 189 16.85 5.73 14.11
N VAL A 190 18.12 6.05 13.85
CA VAL A 190 19.19 5.85 14.84
C VAL A 190 19.04 6.78 16.04
N CYS A 191 18.72 8.06 15.83
CA CYS A 191 18.46 8.98 16.94
C CYS A 191 17.26 8.52 17.78
N LYS A 192 16.18 8.06 17.14
CA LYS A 192 15.01 7.53 17.82
C LYS A 192 15.37 6.35 18.72
N GLU A 193 16.20 5.42 18.24
CA GLU A 193 16.71 4.31 19.05
C GLU A 193 17.63 4.80 20.18
N HIS A 194 18.50 5.77 19.92
CA HIS A 194 19.42 6.33 20.91
C HIS A 194 18.70 7.03 22.07
N PHE A 195 17.55 7.66 21.80
CA PHE A 195 16.74 8.35 22.78
C PHE A 195 15.54 7.49 23.27
N ASP A 196 15.69 6.17 23.33
CA ASP A 196 14.69 5.23 23.88
C ASP A 196 13.31 5.36 23.25
N GLN A 197 13.26 5.48 21.92
CA GLN A 197 12.05 5.66 21.10
C GLN A 197 11.31 6.99 21.33
N LYS A 198 11.84 7.92 22.13
CA LYS A 198 11.20 9.22 22.38
C LYS A 198 10.98 9.99 21.07
N PRO A 199 9.86 10.74 20.96
CA PRO A 199 9.62 11.59 19.81
C PRO A 199 10.71 12.64 19.62
N TRP A 200 10.95 13.03 18.36
CA TRP A 200 12.05 13.92 18.02
C TRP A 200 12.03 15.28 18.73
N MET A 201 10.84 15.74 19.13
CA MET A 201 10.65 16.98 19.90
C MET A 201 11.27 16.92 21.30
N PHE A 202 11.56 15.72 21.81
CA PHE A 202 12.17 15.49 23.13
C PHE A 202 13.66 15.16 23.06
N TRP A 203 14.27 15.21 21.87
CA TRP A 203 15.71 15.02 21.72
C TRP A 203 16.48 16.27 22.18
N GLU A 204 17.80 16.14 22.27
CA GLU A 204 18.68 17.29 22.49
C GLU A 204 18.38 18.40 21.47
N ALA A 205 18.33 19.66 21.95
CA ALA A 205 17.86 20.80 21.16
C ALA A 205 18.54 20.92 19.78
N GLY A 206 19.86 20.70 19.70
CA GLY A 206 20.59 20.74 18.43
C GLY A 206 20.11 19.69 17.43
N LEU A 207 19.76 18.48 17.87
CA LEU A 207 19.24 17.44 16.98
C LEU A 207 17.77 17.63 16.67
N ALA A 208 16.96 17.99 17.68
CA ALA A 208 15.56 18.33 17.49
C ALA A 208 15.47 19.41 16.41
N HIS A 209 16.09 20.58 16.61
CA HIS A 209 16.08 21.73 15.69
C HIS A 209 17.01 21.60 14.48
N ARG A 210 17.65 20.45 14.27
CA ARG A 210 18.48 20.17 13.09
C ARG A 210 19.63 21.18 12.89
N ASP A 211 20.25 21.62 13.98
CA ASP A 211 21.49 22.40 13.93
C ASP A 211 22.56 21.65 13.14
N GLY A 212 23.18 22.31 12.16
CA GLY A 212 24.12 21.68 11.23
C GLY A 212 25.31 21.04 11.94
N ALA A 213 25.82 21.65 13.01
CA ALA A 213 26.93 21.09 13.76
C ALA A 213 26.51 19.87 14.60
N ALA A 214 25.33 19.90 15.22
CA ALA A 214 24.74 18.77 15.93
C ALA A 214 24.49 17.58 14.99
N LEU A 215 23.89 17.81 13.82
CA LEU A 215 23.68 16.78 12.80
C LEU A 215 25.01 16.18 12.32
N ALA A 216 26.01 17.01 12.03
CA ALA A 216 27.32 16.52 11.60
C ALA A 216 28.01 15.67 12.68
N ARG A 217 27.90 16.08 13.96
CA ARG A 217 28.40 15.27 15.09
C ARG A 217 27.67 13.93 15.19
N ALA A 218 26.34 13.92 15.11
CA ALA A 218 25.56 12.69 15.16
C ALA A 218 25.86 11.75 13.98
N ARG A 219 25.97 12.28 12.75
CA ARG A 219 26.35 11.48 11.57
C ARG A 219 27.71 10.81 11.72
N ARG A 220 28.70 11.49 12.33
CA ARG A 220 30.00 10.89 12.65
C ARG A 220 29.91 9.85 13.77
N LYS A 221 29.18 10.17 14.85
CA LYS A 221 29.01 9.29 16.01
C LYS A 221 28.32 7.98 15.64
N PHE A 222 27.32 8.03 14.78
CA PHE A 222 26.43 6.92 14.43
C PHE A 222 26.64 6.39 13.01
N ALA A 223 27.84 6.56 12.43
CA ALA A 223 28.08 6.26 11.02
C ALA A 223 27.77 4.79 10.66
N GLN A 224 28.10 3.84 11.55
CA GLN A 224 27.88 2.42 11.33
C GLN A 224 26.38 2.06 11.41
N GLU A 225 25.67 2.61 12.39
CA GLU A 225 24.24 2.40 12.58
C GLU A 225 23.42 3.02 11.45
N ILE A 226 23.81 4.21 10.98
CA ILE A 226 23.20 4.85 9.80
C ILE A 226 23.42 3.96 8.56
N SER A 227 24.63 3.43 8.37
CA SER A 227 24.93 2.51 7.26
C SER A 227 24.09 1.23 7.35
N PHE A 228 23.89 0.69 8.55
CA PHE A 228 22.99 -0.43 8.78
C PHE A 228 21.54 -0.10 8.42
N GLN A 229 21.01 1.05 8.85
CA GLN A 229 19.66 1.49 8.49
C GLN A 229 19.49 1.65 6.97
N LYS A 230 20.47 2.24 6.29
CA LYS A 230 20.47 2.35 4.82
C LYS A 230 20.49 0.98 4.13
N PHE A 231 21.28 0.04 4.67
CA PHE A 231 21.31 -1.33 4.17
C PHE A 231 19.94 -2.02 4.30
N LEU A 232 19.22 -1.84 5.41
CA LEU A 232 17.86 -2.38 5.57
C LEU A 232 16.92 -1.86 4.47
N GLN A 233 16.94 -0.55 4.23
CA GLN A 233 16.10 0.06 3.19
C GLN A 233 16.47 -0.42 1.78
N TYR A 234 17.76 -0.60 1.50
CA TYR A 234 18.24 -1.21 0.26
C TYR A 234 17.73 -2.65 0.10
N LEU A 235 17.75 -3.46 1.17
CA LEU A 235 17.23 -4.83 1.14
C LEU A 235 15.73 -4.87 0.86
N VAL A 236 14.95 -4.02 1.55
CA VAL A 236 13.49 -3.93 1.33
C VAL A 236 13.20 -3.56 -0.11
N ASP A 237 13.88 -2.54 -0.65
CA ASP A 237 13.68 -2.07 -2.01
C ASP A 237 14.02 -3.14 -3.05
N ARG A 238 15.13 -3.85 -2.86
CA ARG A 238 15.54 -4.96 -3.73
C ARG A 238 14.57 -6.14 -3.68
N HIS A 239 14.13 -6.55 -2.48
CA HIS A 239 13.15 -7.62 -2.33
C HIS A 239 11.81 -7.21 -2.93
N TRP A 240 11.41 -5.95 -2.77
CA TRP A 240 10.18 -5.41 -3.35
C TRP A 240 10.21 -5.43 -4.87
N ARG A 241 11.31 -5.00 -5.51
CA ARG A 241 11.45 -5.06 -6.98
C ARG A 241 11.35 -6.49 -7.50
N ALA A 242 11.97 -7.45 -6.81
CA ALA A 242 11.86 -8.87 -7.16
C ALA A 242 10.41 -9.37 -7.05
N PHE A 243 9.73 -9.02 -5.95
CA PHE A 243 8.32 -9.33 -5.73
C PHE A 243 7.40 -8.71 -6.79
N ARG A 244 7.54 -7.41 -7.10
CA ARG A 244 6.77 -6.74 -8.15
C ARG A 244 6.97 -7.39 -9.52
N SER A 245 8.22 -7.75 -9.85
CA SER A 245 8.52 -8.48 -11.10
C SER A 245 7.84 -9.84 -11.15
N GLN A 246 7.79 -10.55 -10.01
CA GLN A 246 7.07 -11.82 -9.89
C GLN A 246 5.56 -11.63 -10.05
N ALA A 247 4.96 -10.61 -9.41
CA ALA A 247 3.55 -10.29 -9.56
C ALA A 247 3.17 -10.00 -11.02
N ALA A 248 3.98 -9.18 -11.72
CA ALA A 248 3.80 -8.88 -13.13
C ALA A 248 3.89 -10.15 -14.01
N ALA A 249 4.81 -11.07 -13.71
CA ALA A 249 4.91 -12.36 -14.41
C ALA A 249 3.68 -13.28 -14.17
N HIS A 250 2.94 -13.06 -13.09
CA HIS A 250 1.65 -13.71 -12.82
C HIS A 250 0.47 -12.94 -13.43
N GLY A 251 0.72 -11.82 -14.12
CA GLY A 251 -0.31 -10.95 -14.67
C GLY A 251 -1.07 -10.14 -13.60
N VAL A 252 -0.51 -10.04 -12.39
CA VAL A 252 -1.09 -9.35 -11.24
C VAL A 252 -0.44 -7.97 -11.08
N GLY A 253 -1.25 -6.92 -11.06
CA GLY A 253 -0.83 -5.57 -10.69
C GLY A 253 -0.98 -5.33 -9.18
N LEU A 254 -0.14 -4.46 -8.63
CA LEU A 254 -0.15 -4.11 -7.21
C LEU A 254 -0.83 -2.75 -6.97
N ILE A 255 -1.80 -2.71 -6.05
CA ILE A 255 -2.43 -1.47 -5.59
C ILE A 255 -1.85 -1.13 -4.21
N GLY A 256 -1.12 -0.01 -4.16
CA GLY A 256 -0.62 0.56 -2.92
C GLY A 256 -1.59 1.56 -2.32
N ASP A 257 -1.20 2.10 -1.16
CA ASP A 257 -2.04 2.98 -0.37
C ASP A 257 -1.20 4.08 0.28
N ILE A 258 -1.68 5.32 0.17
CA ILE A 258 -0.98 6.53 0.57
C ILE A 258 -1.84 7.28 1.58
N PRO A 259 -1.50 7.22 2.89
CA PRO A 259 -2.16 8.01 3.93
C PRO A 259 -2.10 9.51 3.58
N PHE A 260 -3.18 10.25 3.77
CA PHE A 260 -3.16 11.69 3.48
C PHE A 260 -2.11 12.41 4.34
N TYR A 261 -2.22 12.24 5.65
CA TYR A 261 -1.30 12.81 6.63
C TYR A 261 -0.12 11.88 6.95
N VAL A 262 0.90 12.46 7.58
CA VAL A 262 2.04 11.73 8.17
C VAL A 262 1.97 11.81 9.69
N ALA A 263 2.65 10.90 10.41
CA ALA A 263 2.69 10.98 11.86
C ALA A 263 3.53 12.19 12.33
N GLN A 264 3.14 12.81 13.44
CA GLN A 264 3.91 13.91 14.06
C GLN A 264 5.35 13.49 14.36
N ASP A 265 5.49 12.28 14.93
CA ASP A 265 6.77 11.70 15.26
C ASP A 265 7.30 10.88 14.08
N SER A 266 7.76 11.59 13.05
CA SER A 266 8.31 11.00 11.83
C SER A 266 9.55 11.74 11.35
N ALA A 267 10.35 11.06 10.53
CA ALA A 267 11.47 11.66 9.82
C ALA A 267 10.99 12.79 8.89
N ASP A 268 9.79 12.68 8.33
CA ASP A 268 9.22 13.66 7.40
C ASP A 268 8.97 15.00 8.09
N VAL A 269 8.25 14.97 9.21
CA VAL A 269 7.94 16.19 9.98
C VAL A 269 9.22 16.76 10.60
N TRP A 270 10.11 15.91 11.10
CA TRP A 270 11.39 16.36 11.64
C TRP A 270 12.23 17.08 10.58
N ALA A 271 12.32 16.54 9.36
CA ALA A 271 13.21 17.03 8.31
C ALA A 271 12.63 18.15 7.44
N GLN A 272 11.30 18.23 7.30
CA GLN A 272 10.60 19.18 6.42
C GLN A 272 9.59 20.03 7.21
N ARG A 273 9.98 20.55 8.38
CA ARG A 273 9.07 21.26 9.30
C ARG A 273 8.26 22.36 8.63
N GLU A 274 8.85 23.04 7.65
CA GLU A 274 8.26 24.16 6.92
C GLU A 274 7.03 23.81 6.08
N ILE A 275 6.82 22.54 5.71
CA ILE A 275 5.63 22.13 4.96
C ILE A 275 4.45 21.79 5.88
N PHE A 276 4.61 21.95 7.19
CA PHE A 276 3.60 21.64 8.21
C PHE A 276 3.31 22.88 9.06
N ARG A 277 2.07 22.97 9.57
CA ARG A 277 1.68 24.05 10.48
C ARG A 277 2.13 23.77 11.91
N LEU A 278 3.40 24.06 12.19
CA LEU A 278 4.04 23.83 13.49
C LEU A 278 4.35 25.13 14.25
N SER A 279 4.39 25.08 15.57
CA SER A 279 5.01 26.10 16.42
C SER A 279 6.55 25.97 16.40
N GLY A 280 7.26 26.98 16.91
CA GLY A 280 8.73 27.00 16.90
C GLY A 280 9.40 25.83 17.66
N ASP A 281 8.71 25.29 18.67
CA ASP A 281 9.12 24.10 19.43
C ASP A 281 8.81 22.77 18.69
N GLY A 282 8.16 22.85 17.52
CA GLY A 282 7.87 21.70 16.67
C GLY A 282 6.52 21.04 16.89
N ARG A 283 5.69 21.53 17.81
CA ARG A 283 4.34 20.99 18.04
C ARG A 283 3.35 21.46 16.97
N PRO A 284 2.29 20.69 16.65
CA PRO A 284 1.25 21.16 15.73
C PRO A 284 0.53 22.39 16.28
N GLN A 285 0.25 23.37 15.42
CA GLN A 285 -0.67 24.47 15.75
C GLN A 285 -2.14 24.00 15.70
N ALA A 286 -2.40 23.09 14.77
CA ALA A 286 -3.67 22.41 14.60
C ALA A 286 -3.40 20.98 14.12
N VAL A 287 -4.37 20.10 14.34
CA VAL A 287 -4.27 18.68 14.06
C VAL A 287 -5.42 18.22 13.17
N ALA A 288 -5.17 17.09 12.50
CA ALA A 288 -6.12 16.46 11.60
C ALA A 288 -7.21 15.69 12.34
N GLY A 289 -8.34 15.54 11.65
CA GLY A 289 -9.44 14.68 12.03
C GLY A 289 -10.56 14.75 11.01
N VAL A 290 -11.73 14.28 11.41
CA VAL A 290 -13.00 14.46 10.67
C VAL A 290 -14.08 14.98 11.62
N PRO A 291 -15.03 15.80 11.12
CA PRO A 291 -16.11 16.31 11.95
C PRO A 291 -17.01 15.17 12.45
N PRO A 292 -17.92 15.46 13.40
CA PRO A 292 -19.03 14.59 13.70
C PRO A 292 -19.81 14.20 12.44
N ASP A 293 -20.22 12.94 12.39
CA ASP A 293 -21.04 12.39 11.32
C ASP A 293 -22.09 11.41 11.91
N ALA A 294 -22.84 10.74 11.04
CA ALA A 294 -23.87 9.78 11.47
C ALA A 294 -23.31 8.56 12.24
N PHE A 295 -21.98 8.37 12.27
CA PHE A 295 -21.29 7.25 12.90
C PHE A 295 -20.52 7.67 14.16
N SER A 296 -20.13 8.93 14.29
CA SER A 296 -19.47 9.48 15.48
C SER A 296 -20.01 10.86 15.86
N ASP A 297 -20.63 10.92 17.04
CA ASP A 297 -21.12 12.19 17.63
C ASP A 297 -19.97 13.16 17.91
N ASP A 298 -18.76 12.68 18.20
CA ASP A 298 -17.58 13.49 18.54
C ASP A 298 -16.64 13.75 17.34
N GLY A 299 -16.97 13.19 16.18
CA GLY A 299 -16.05 13.08 15.05
C GLY A 299 -14.87 12.17 15.37
N GLN A 300 -13.76 12.32 14.67
CA GLN A 300 -12.53 11.57 14.96
C GLN A 300 -11.34 12.50 15.04
N LEU A 301 -10.61 12.44 16.15
CA LEU A 301 -9.37 13.19 16.36
C LEU A 301 -8.18 12.28 16.04
N TRP A 302 -7.54 12.50 14.90
CA TRP A 302 -6.41 11.67 14.47
C TRP A 302 -5.08 12.15 15.04
N GLY A 303 -4.95 13.46 15.28
CA GLY A 303 -3.78 14.05 15.95
C GLY A 303 -2.57 14.28 15.04
N ASN A 304 -2.65 13.94 13.75
CA ASN A 304 -1.57 14.23 12.79
C ASN A 304 -1.39 15.75 12.59
N PRO A 305 -0.15 16.23 12.33
CA PRO A 305 0.06 17.60 11.87
C PRO A 305 -0.60 17.80 10.51
N ILE A 306 -1.13 19.00 10.28
CA ILE A 306 -1.66 19.41 8.99
C ILE A 306 -0.59 20.07 8.12
N PHE A 307 -0.73 19.94 6.80
CA PHE A 307 0.16 20.59 5.85
C PHE A 307 -0.05 22.10 5.82
N ASP A 308 1.05 22.82 5.55
CA ASP A 308 1.02 24.20 5.08
C ASP A 308 0.92 24.19 3.54
N TRP A 309 -0.31 24.12 3.03
CA TRP A 309 -0.59 24.06 1.60
C TRP A 309 -0.06 25.27 0.81
N PRO A 310 -0.11 26.52 1.31
CA PRO A 310 0.57 27.64 0.69
C PRO A 310 2.08 27.40 0.45
N VAL A 311 2.80 26.90 1.47
CA VAL A 311 4.24 26.57 1.31
C VAL A 311 4.45 25.47 0.28
N LEU A 312 3.66 24.39 0.35
CA LEU A 312 3.72 23.31 -0.64
C LEU A 312 3.42 23.81 -2.06
N THR A 313 2.44 24.70 -2.23
CA THR A 313 2.08 25.29 -3.52
C THR A 313 3.24 26.12 -4.08
N ALA A 314 3.88 26.96 -3.26
CA ALA A 314 5.06 27.74 -3.66
C ALA A 314 6.24 26.83 -4.06
N ARG A 315 6.36 25.66 -3.43
CA ARG A 315 7.34 24.61 -3.77
C ARG A 315 6.90 23.69 -4.91
N ARG A 316 5.77 23.99 -5.59
CA ARG A 316 5.18 23.15 -6.65
C ARG A 316 4.98 21.70 -6.21
N TYR A 317 4.56 21.52 -4.96
CA TYR A 317 4.25 20.24 -4.33
C TYR A 317 5.42 19.23 -4.39
N ASP A 318 6.67 19.70 -4.43
CA ASP A 318 7.88 18.89 -4.57
C ASP A 318 7.90 17.64 -3.66
N TRP A 319 7.60 17.81 -2.37
CA TRP A 319 7.56 16.73 -1.38
C TRP A 319 6.51 15.66 -1.72
N TRP A 320 5.29 16.09 -2.06
CA TRP A 320 4.22 15.18 -2.46
C TRP A 320 4.53 14.46 -3.77
N ILE A 321 5.11 15.16 -4.75
CA ILE A 321 5.52 14.56 -6.01
C ILE A 321 6.59 13.49 -5.77
N GLN A 322 7.58 13.77 -4.91
CA GLN A 322 8.58 12.75 -4.55
C GLN A 322 7.95 11.55 -3.83
N ARG A 323 6.97 11.79 -2.94
CA ARG A 323 6.21 10.73 -2.26
C ARG A 323 5.47 9.83 -3.25
N LEU A 324 4.77 10.43 -4.22
CA LEU A 324 4.07 9.69 -5.27
C LEU A 324 5.03 8.95 -6.20
N LYS A 325 6.17 9.56 -6.59
CA LYS A 325 7.20 8.90 -7.40
C LYS A 325 7.77 7.67 -6.68
N ARG A 326 8.07 7.79 -5.38
CA ARG A 326 8.53 6.67 -4.56
C ARG A 326 7.51 5.54 -4.53
N ALA A 327 6.24 5.88 -4.29
CA ALA A 327 5.16 4.91 -4.25
C ALA A 327 4.91 4.25 -5.63
N ALA A 328 4.94 5.01 -6.73
CA ALA A 328 4.80 4.48 -8.09
C ALA A 328 5.97 3.57 -8.53
N ALA A 329 7.15 3.72 -7.90
CA ALA A 329 8.24 2.76 -8.06
C ALA A 329 7.94 1.41 -7.40
N GLN A 330 7.05 1.38 -6.41
CA GLN A 330 6.63 0.18 -5.69
C GLN A 330 5.35 -0.44 -6.24
N PHE A 331 4.39 0.38 -6.69
CA PHE A 331 3.05 -0.07 -7.05
C PHE A 331 2.67 0.29 -8.49
N ASP A 332 1.62 -0.38 -8.97
CA ASP A 332 1.07 -0.18 -10.31
C ASP A 332 -0.07 0.83 -10.33
N ALA A 333 -0.78 0.97 -9.20
CA ALA A 333 -1.78 1.98 -8.89
C ALA A 333 -1.70 2.36 -7.40
N LEU A 334 -2.19 3.55 -7.04
CA LEU A 334 -2.15 4.06 -5.66
C LEU A 334 -3.53 4.54 -5.23
N ARG A 335 -4.01 4.03 -4.10
CA ARG A 335 -5.13 4.65 -3.38
C ARG A 335 -4.62 5.87 -2.63
N LEU A 336 -5.29 7.00 -2.84
CA LEU A 336 -5.13 8.20 -2.04
C LEU A 336 -6.15 8.15 -0.91
N ASP A 337 -5.69 7.83 0.28
CA ASP A 337 -6.47 7.86 1.50
C ASP A 337 -6.99 9.26 1.78
N HIS A 338 -8.20 9.36 2.35
CA HIS A 338 -8.84 10.61 2.71
C HIS A 338 -8.81 11.65 1.57
N PHE A 339 -9.23 11.25 0.37
CA PHE A 339 -9.16 12.09 -0.84
C PHE A 339 -9.90 13.42 -0.65
N ILE A 340 -10.95 13.43 0.17
CA ILE A 340 -11.71 14.63 0.55
C ILE A 340 -10.79 15.76 1.01
N GLY A 341 -9.71 15.43 1.74
CA GLY A 341 -8.71 16.39 2.23
C GLY A 341 -8.03 17.22 1.13
N PHE A 342 -7.98 16.72 -0.11
CA PHE A 342 -7.45 17.50 -1.24
C PHE A 342 -8.42 18.61 -1.67
N GLN A 343 -9.73 18.45 -1.44
CA GLN A 343 -10.73 19.48 -1.68
C GLN A 343 -10.86 20.39 -0.46
N ASN A 344 -11.20 19.81 0.70
CA ASN A 344 -11.32 20.47 2.00
C ASN A 344 -10.89 19.52 3.10
N TYR A 345 -10.17 20.00 4.11
CA TYR A 345 -9.79 19.20 5.27
C TYR A 345 -10.32 19.82 6.58
N TRP A 346 -10.54 18.98 7.57
CA TRP A 346 -11.02 19.41 8.88
C TRP A 346 -9.84 19.75 9.80
N GLU A 347 -9.73 21.01 10.18
CA GLU A 347 -8.67 21.57 11.02
C GLU A 347 -9.17 21.68 12.47
N ILE A 348 -8.54 20.96 13.39
CA ILE A 348 -8.88 20.96 14.82
C ILE A 348 -7.79 21.69 15.61
N PRO A 349 -8.11 22.65 16.50
CA PRO A 349 -7.11 23.29 17.35
C PRO A 349 -6.29 22.28 18.16
N CYS A 350 -4.96 22.46 18.21
CA CYS A 350 -4.10 21.58 19.00
C CYS A 350 -4.49 21.61 20.50
N GLY A 351 -4.51 20.45 21.14
CA GLY A 351 -4.91 20.30 22.54
C GLY A 351 -6.41 20.03 22.75
N ALA A 352 -7.22 20.03 21.69
CA ALA A 352 -8.60 19.56 21.76
C ALA A 352 -8.67 18.07 22.15
N THR A 353 -9.73 17.69 22.87
CA THR A 353 -10.02 16.30 23.25
C THR A 353 -10.97 15.60 22.29
N THR A 354 -11.68 16.35 21.43
CA THR A 354 -12.60 15.84 20.41
C THR A 354 -12.46 16.64 19.11
N ALA A 355 -13.10 16.18 18.02
CA ALA A 355 -13.04 16.84 16.72
C ALA A 355 -14.16 17.89 16.51
N LYS A 356 -15.14 17.99 17.41
CA LYS A 356 -16.31 18.89 17.30
C LYS A 356 -15.95 20.37 17.04
N GLY A 357 -14.89 20.85 17.68
CA GLY A 357 -14.47 22.26 17.63
C GLY A 357 -13.63 22.63 16.41
N GLY A 358 -13.51 21.75 15.41
CA GLY A 358 -12.75 22.04 14.20
C GLY A 358 -13.50 22.92 13.19
N ARG A 359 -12.87 23.14 12.03
CA ARG A 359 -13.45 23.87 10.89
C ARG A 359 -12.97 23.30 9.57
N TRP A 360 -13.77 23.44 8.52
CA TRP A 360 -13.34 23.14 7.15
C TRP A 360 -12.38 24.21 6.64
N VAL A 361 -11.26 23.76 6.08
CA VAL A 361 -10.26 24.60 5.41
C VAL A 361 -10.03 24.06 4.00
N ALA A 362 -9.88 24.95 3.03
CA ALA A 362 -9.63 24.56 1.65
C ALA A 362 -8.30 23.79 1.52
N GLY A 363 -8.36 22.64 0.85
CA GLY A 363 -7.17 21.91 0.40
C GLY A 363 -6.57 22.53 -0.87
N PRO A 364 -5.62 21.86 -1.52
CA PRO A 364 -4.95 22.38 -2.72
C PRO A 364 -5.75 22.21 -4.02
N GLN A 365 -6.84 21.44 -4.00
CA GLN A 365 -7.82 21.27 -5.08
C GLN A 365 -7.14 20.91 -6.43
N ASP A 366 -7.56 21.56 -7.52
CA ASP A 366 -7.11 21.28 -8.88
C ASP A 366 -5.61 21.46 -9.09
N ASP A 367 -5.00 22.45 -8.44
CA ASP A 367 -3.61 22.83 -8.73
C ASP A 367 -2.63 21.73 -8.33
N PHE A 368 -2.93 20.98 -7.26
CA PHE A 368 -2.20 19.78 -6.89
C PHE A 368 -2.22 18.73 -7.99
N PHE A 369 -3.41 18.31 -8.43
CA PHE A 369 -3.54 17.23 -9.41
C PHE A 369 -3.01 17.63 -10.78
N ARG A 370 -3.15 18.90 -11.18
CA ARG A 370 -2.52 19.42 -12.41
C ARG A 370 -1.01 19.24 -12.38
N GLU A 371 -0.36 19.55 -11.26
CA GLU A 371 1.08 19.38 -11.12
C GLU A 371 1.48 17.88 -11.05
N VAL A 372 0.68 17.05 -10.38
CA VAL A 372 0.87 15.58 -10.36
C VAL A 372 0.83 15.01 -11.78
N PHE A 373 -0.25 15.23 -12.53
CA PHE A 373 -0.38 14.68 -13.89
C PHE A 373 0.58 15.32 -14.89
N LYS A 374 1.04 16.56 -14.66
CA LYS A 374 2.10 17.17 -15.44
C LYS A 374 3.43 16.43 -15.28
N GLN A 375 3.77 16.00 -14.07
CA GLN A 375 5.05 15.32 -13.79
C GLN A 375 4.98 13.79 -13.90
N MET A 376 3.79 13.23 -13.77
CA MET A 376 3.52 11.79 -13.74
C MET A 376 2.26 11.47 -14.57
N PRO A 377 2.29 11.65 -15.90
CA PRO A 377 1.10 11.53 -16.74
C PRO A 377 0.46 10.14 -16.73
N ASP A 378 1.26 9.10 -16.46
CA ASP A 378 0.81 7.69 -16.45
C ASP A 378 0.50 7.15 -15.04
N ILE A 379 0.44 8.02 -14.02
CA ILE A 379 0.10 7.59 -12.66
C ILE A 379 -1.35 7.14 -12.57
N GLU A 380 -1.58 5.95 -12.02
CA GLU A 380 -2.91 5.40 -11.76
C GLU A 380 -3.27 5.65 -10.30
N LEU A 381 -4.32 6.46 -10.07
CA LEU A 381 -4.75 6.89 -8.75
C LEU A 381 -6.19 6.44 -8.48
N ILE A 382 -6.48 6.01 -7.26
CA ILE A 382 -7.83 5.72 -6.76
C ILE A 382 -8.14 6.75 -5.66
N ALA A 383 -9.28 7.42 -5.76
CA ALA A 383 -9.76 8.33 -4.72
C ALA A 383 -10.52 7.53 -3.66
N GLU A 384 -10.00 7.50 -2.43
CA GLU A 384 -10.79 7.10 -1.26
C GLU A 384 -11.73 8.26 -0.92
N ASP A 385 -12.93 8.20 -1.49
CA ASP A 385 -13.97 9.24 -1.44
C ASP A 385 -15.14 8.85 -0.52
N LEU A 386 -14.88 8.09 0.55
CA LEU A 386 -15.90 7.69 1.53
C LEU A 386 -16.12 8.79 2.59
N GLY A 387 -17.26 8.76 3.27
CA GLY A 387 -17.62 9.73 4.30
C GLY A 387 -18.46 10.89 3.74
N VAL A 388 -18.17 12.12 4.16
CA VAL A 388 -18.94 13.33 3.77
C VAL A 388 -18.59 13.77 2.35
N LEU A 389 -19.28 13.17 1.38
CA LEU A 389 -19.06 13.45 -0.04
C LEU A 389 -19.88 14.69 -0.47
N THR A 390 -19.19 15.79 -0.78
CA THR A 390 -19.83 17.00 -1.33
C THR A 390 -19.73 17.02 -2.87
N PRO A 391 -20.61 17.76 -3.58
CA PRO A 391 -20.53 17.91 -5.03
C PRO A 391 -19.17 18.40 -5.52
N GLU A 392 -18.46 19.21 -4.73
CA GLU A 392 -17.12 19.72 -5.06
C GLU A 392 -16.06 18.62 -5.02
N VAL A 393 -16.14 17.69 -4.04
CA VAL A 393 -15.25 16.53 -3.97
C VAL A 393 -15.48 15.62 -5.16
N GLU A 394 -16.75 15.35 -5.51
CA GLU A 394 -17.09 14.57 -6.70
C GLU A 394 -16.59 15.22 -7.97
N ALA A 395 -16.79 16.54 -8.11
CA ALA A 395 -16.31 17.29 -9.25
C ALA A 395 -14.78 17.26 -9.36
N LEU A 396 -14.05 17.36 -8.24
CA LEU A 396 -12.58 17.24 -8.23
C LEU A 396 -12.15 15.85 -8.71
N ARG A 397 -12.71 14.78 -8.14
CA ARG A 397 -12.46 13.38 -8.56
C ARG A 397 -12.72 13.20 -10.07
N ASP A 398 -13.86 13.68 -10.54
CA ASP A 398 -14.32 13.45 -11.91
C ASP A 398 -13.53 14.28 -12.94
N ARG A 399 -13.12 15.51 -12.60
CA ARG A 399 -12.25 16.37 -13.44
C ARG A 399 -10.95 15.68 -13.80
N PHE A 400 -10.35 14.94 -12.87
CA PHE A 400 -9.11 14.20 -13.07
C PHE A 400 -9.32 12.72 -13.42
N ASN A 401 -10.56 12.32 -13.75
CA ASN A 401 -10.90 10.97 -14.18
C ASN A 401 -10.50 9.88 -13.17
N LEU A 402 -10.54 10.20 -11.87
CA LEU A 402 -10.13 9.29 -10.81
C LEU A 402 -11.26 8.31 -10.48
N PRO A 403 -11.01 6.98 -10.41
CA PRO A 403 -11.97 6.06 -9.84
C PRO A 403 -12.19 6.32 -8.35
N GLY A 404 -13.45 6.48 -7.95
CA GLY A 404 -13.86 6.52 -6.54
C GLY A 404 -14.03 5.12 -5.95
N MET A 405 -14.29 5.02 -4.65
CA MET A 405 -14.51 3.77 -3.93
C MET A 405 -15.97 3.56 -3.59
N ARG A 406 -16.47 2.32 -3.69
CA ARG A 406 -17.81 1.94 -3.25
C ARG A 406 -17.74 0.72 -2.34
N VAL A 407 -18.35 0.81 -1.16
CA VAL A 407 -18.32 -0.26 -0.16
C VAL A 407 -19.73 -0.78 0.03
N LEU A 408 -19.96 -2.05 -0.30
CA LEU A 408 -21.29 -2.66 -0.26
C LEU A 408 -21.89 -2.68 1.15
N GLN A 409 -21.09 -2.93 2.19
CA GLN A 409 -21.59 -2.89 3.57
C GLN A 409 -22.24 -1.53 3.89
N PHE A 410 -21.63 -0.41 3.50
CA PHE A 410 -22.21 0.92 3.72
C PHE A 410 -23.44 1.16 2.87
N ALA A 411 -23.39 0.79 1.58
CA ALA A 411 -24.51 0.99 0.68
C ALA A 411 -25.76 0.20 1.10
N ILE A 412 -25.59 -1.01 1.65
CA ILE A 412 -26.69 -1.82 2.15
C ILE A 412 -27.23 -1.24 3.47
N GLU A 413 -26.36 -0.81 4.39
CA GLU A 413 -26.79 -0.11 5.62
C GLU A 413 -27.60 1.15 5.31
N GLU A 414 -27.16 1.95 4.34
CA GLU A 414 -27.88 3.14 3.88
C GLU A 414 -29.22 2.77 3.25
N ALA A 415 -29.23 1.83 2.31
CA ALA A 415 -30.44 1.30 1.66
C ALA A 415 -31.50 0.83 2.68
N MET A 416 -31.07 0.12 3.72
CA MET A 416 -31.94 -0.31 4.81
C MET A 416 -32.50 0.86 5.60
N SER A 417 -31.67 1.85 5.97
CA SER A 417 -32.14 3.00 6.74
C SER A 417 -33.16 3.86 5.98
N GLN A 418 -33.15 3.80 4.65
CA GLN A 418 -34.09 4.50 3.76
C GLN A 418 -35.26 3.61 3.28
N GLY A 419 -35.27 2.31 3.58
CA GLY A 419 -36.28 1.35 3.10
C GLY A 419 -36.29 1.18 1.57
N SER A 420 -35.15 1.37 0.90
CA SER A 420 -35.04 1.41 -0.57
C SER A 420 -33.97 0.46 -1.09
N THR A 421 -34.19 -0.17 -2.24
CA THR A 421 -33.19 -1.00 -2.95
C THR A 421 -32.52 -0.27 -4.12
N GLY A 422 -32.95 0.96 -4.44
CA GLY A 422 -32.62 1.68 -5.67
C GLY A 422 -31.21 2.29 -5.76
N PHE A 423 -30.33 2.02 -4.80
CA PHE A 423 -29.07 2.76 -4.61
C PHE A 423 -27.79 1.98 -4.91
N LEU A 424 -27.86 0.74 -5.45
CA LEU A 424 -26.65 -0.09 -5.60
C LEU A 424 -25.54 0.65 -6.39
N PRO A 425 -24.39 0.95 -5.76
CA PRO A 425 -23.59 2.13 -6.11
C PRO A 425 -22.55 1.90 -7.20
N GLY A 426 -22.54 0.71 -7.82
CA GLY A 426 -21.49 0.30 -8.74
C GLY A 426 -21.64 0.91 -10.13
N ARG A 427 -21.14 2.14 -10.30
CA ARG A 427 -20.98 2.80 -11.59
C ARG A 427 -19.58 2.54 -12.17
N LYS A 428 -19.43 2.69 -13.49
CA LYS A 428 -18.11 2.75 -14.15
C LYS A 428 -17.23 3.81 -13.49
N ARG A 429 -15.90 3.69 -13.63
CA ARG A 429 -14.91 4.56 -12.98
C ARG A 429 -15.03 4.51 -11.46
N SER A 430 -15.11 3.30 -10.93
CA SER A 430 -15.05 3.06 -9.49
C SER A 430 -14.39 1.72 -9.18
N VAL A 431 -13.91 1.62 -7.94
CA VAL A 431 -13.46 0.38 -7.32
C VAL A 431 -14.49 -0.03 -6.27
N ILE A 432 -15.08 -1.21 -6.45
CA ILE A 432 -16.10 -1.74 -5.53
C ILE A 432 -15.49 -2.76 -4.58
N TYR A 433 -15.93 -2.71 -3.32
CA TYR A 433 -15.51 -3.56 -2.22
C TYR A 433 -16.72 -4.16 -1.54
N THR A 434 -16.60 -5.38 -1.02
CA THR A 434 -17.53 -5.90 -0.01
C THR A 434 -17.41 -5.07 1.26
N GLY A 435 -16.20 -5.03 1.81
CA GLY A 435 -15.72 -4.20 2.90
C GLY A 435 -14.27 -3.80 2.66
N THR A 436 -13.77 -2.83 3.42
CA THR A 436 -12.34 -2.48 3.45
C THR A 436 -11.66 -3.14 4.67
N HIS A 437 -10.42 -2.75 4.96
CA HIS A 437 -9.71 -3.18 6.17
C HIS A 437 -10.29 -2.59 7.47
N ASP A 438 -11.01 -1.47 7.38
CA ASP A 438 -11.68 -0.82 8.51
C ASP A 438 -13.06 -1.39 8.79
N ASN A 439 -13.60 -2.18 7.87
CA ASN A 439 -14.87 -2.86 8.03
C ASN A 439 -14.70 -4.17 8.79
N ASP A 440 -15.80 -4.66 9.40
CA ASP A 440 -15.88 -6.05 9.83
C ASP A 440 -15.88 -6.96 8.59
N THR A 441 -15.59 -8.26 8.75
CA THR A 441 -15.72 -9.19 7.62
C THR A 441 -17.18 -9.24 7.17
N ALA A 442 -17.45 -9.60 5.91
CA ALA A 442 -18.81 -9.72 5.41
C ALA A 442 -19.67 -10.66 6.28
N ALA A 443 -19.12 -11.79 6.73
CA ALA A 443 -19.83 -12.72 7.61
C ALA A 443 -19.99 -12.20 9.05
N GLY A 444 -19.04 -11.42 9.57
CA GLY A 444 -19.13 -10.76 10.88
C GLY A 444 -20.16 -9.63 10.87
N TRP A 445 -20.07 -8.75 9.88
CA TRP A 445 -21.01 -7.69 9.59
C TRP A 445 -22.44 -8.21 9.43
N TRP A 446 -22.65 -9.23 8.58
CA TRP A 446 -23.97 -9.83 8.36
C TRP A 446 -24.61 -10.28 9.67
N ARG A 447 -23.89 -11.06 10.48
CA ARG A 447 -24.37 -11.57 11.77
C ARG A 447 -24.70 -10.45 12.76
N LYS A 448 -23.89 -9.39 12.81
CA LYS A 448 -24.06 -8.31 13.79
C LYS A 448 -25.09 -7.26 13.38
N LYS A 449 -25.19 -6.95 12.09
CA LYS A 449 -25.91 -5.78 11.59
C LYS A 449 -27.16 -6.13 10.78
N MET A 450 -27.12 -7.22 10.01
CA MET A 450 -28.21 -7.57 9.09
C MET A 450 -29.15 -8.62 9.67
N LEU A 451 -28.60 -9.69 10.25
CA LEU A 451 -29.39 -10.78 10.84
C LEU A 451 -30.44 -10.29 11.86
N PRO A 452 -30.17 -9.31 12.76
CA PRO A 452 -31.16 -8.83 13.73
C PRO A 452 -32.39 -8.13 13.12
N VAL A 453 -32.29 -7.67 11.86
CA VAL A 453 -33.35 -6.94 11.15
C VAL A 453 -33.93 -7.72 9.96
N ALA A 454 -33.38 -8.88 9.63
CA ALA A 454 -33.85 -9.73 8.52
C ALA A 454 -35.32 -10.19 8.63
N GLY A 455 -35.91 -10.19 9.82
CA GLY A 455 -37.32 -10.50 10.05
C GLY A 455 -38.25 -9.28 10.21
N ARG A 456 -37.74 -8.05 10.03
CA ARG A 456 -38.50 -6.80 10.17
C ARG A 456 -38.91 -6.27 8.81
N GLU A 457 -39.97 -5.48 8.74
CA GLU A 457 -40.42 -4.84 7.49
C GLU A 457 -40.15 -3.33 7.58
N PRO A 458 -39.62 -2.68 6.53
CA PRO A 458 -39.35 -3.20 5.17
C PRO A 458 -37.97 -3.87 4.99
N GLU A 459 -37.09 -3.85 5.98
CA GLU A 459 -35.67 -4.23 5.86
C GLU A 459 -35.47 -5.69 5.46
N GLY A 460 -36.28 -6.60 6.02
CA GLY A 460 -36.23 -8.03 5.75
C GLY A 460 -36.51 -8.37 4.28
N ARG A 461 -37.38 -7.61 3.59
CA ARG A 461 -37.61 -7.79 2.15
C ARG A 461 -36.39 -7.38 1.34
N VAL A 462 -35.76 -6.26 1.71
CA VAL A 462 -34.52 -5.80 1.07
C VAL A 462 -33.44 -6.86 1.24
N LEU A 463 -33.28 -7.39 2.46
CA LEU A 463 -32.29 -8.41 2.76
C LEU A 463 -32.56 -9.74 2.04
N ALA A 464 -33.80 -10.20 1.97
CA ALA A 464 -34.14 -11.43 1.24
C ALA A 464 -33.85 -11.35 -0.27
N GLN A 465 -33.91 -10.14 -0.86
CA GLN A 465 -33.54 -9.92 -2.26
C GLN A 465 -32.03 -9.93 -2.48
N ILE A 466 -31.26 -9.40 -1.52
CA ILE A 466 -29.80 -9.31 -1.61
C ILE A 466 -29.13 -10.65 -1.22
N PHE A 467 -29.72 -11.38 -0.28
CA PHE A 467 -29.16 -12.57 0.37
C PHE A 467 -30.12 -13.76 0.30
N PRO A 468 -30.38 -14.29 -0.90
CA PRO A 468 -31.36 -15.37 -1.09
C PRO A 468 -30.95 -16.67 -0.37
N GLU A 469 -29.66 -16.92 -0.18
CA GLU A 469 -29.13 -18.11 0.50
C GLU A 469 -28.96 -17.90 2.02
N GLY A 470 -29.29 -16.70 2.52
CA GLY A 470 -29.25 -16.36 3.95
C GLY A 470 -27.83 -16.32 4.55
N ALA A 471 -27.73 -16.60 5.84
CA ALA A 471 -26.52 -16.33 6.62
C ALA A 471 -25.30 -17.20 6.28
N ALA A 472 -25.51 -18.41 5.74
CA ALA A 472 -24.42 -19.34 5.47
C ALA A 472 -23.50 -18.85 4.33
N GLU A 473 -24.08 -18.19 3.33
CA GLU A 473 -23.40 -17.77 2.11
C GLU A 473 -23.44 -16.25 1.89
N ALA A 474 -23.86 -15.48 2.90
CA ALA A 474 -24.00 -14.03 2.81
C ALA A 474 -22.71 -13.31 2.35
N HIS A 475 -21.55 -13.83 2.73
CA HIS A 475 -20.27 -13.30 2.26
C HIS A 475 -20.07 -13.54 0.76
N TRP A 476 -20.41 -14.71 0.22
CA TRP A 476 -20.36 -15.00 -1.21
C TRP A 476 -21.43 -14.25 -2.00
N ASP A 477 -22.62 -14.03 -1.43
CA ASP A 477 -23.64 -13.20 -2.06
C ASP A 477 -23.16 -11.74 -2.22
N LEU A 478 -22.44 -11.22 -1.21
CA LEU A 478 -21.75 -9.92 -1.30
C LEU A 478 -20.69 -9.90 -2.41
N ILE A 479 -19.89 -10.96 -2.53
CA ILE A 479 -18.87 -11.08 -3.59
C ILE A 479 -19.53 -11.16 -4.98
N LYS A 480 -20.58 -12.00 -5.14
CA LYS A 480 -21.37 -12.11 -6.38
C LYS A 480 -21.92 -10.74 -6.78
N MET A 481 -22.46 -9.97 -5.84
CA MET A 481 -22.94 -8.61 -6.06
C MET A 481 -21.82 -7.65 -6.50
N ALA A 482 -20.68 -7.64 -5.80
CA ALA A 482 -19.54 -6.78 -6.19
C ALA A 482 -19.08 -7.07 -7.62
N PHE A 483 -19.11 -8.34 -8.03
CA PHE A 483 -18.67 -8.78 -9.35
C PHE A 483 -19.67 -8.41 -10.45
N SER A 484 -20.98 -8.49 -10.17
CA SER A 484 -22.05 -8.21 -11.14
C SER A 484 -22.23 -6.73 -11.44
N LEU A 485 -21.90 -5.83 -10.50
CA LEU A 485 -22.07 -4.39 -10.67
C LEU A 485 -21.11 -3.76 -11.71
N GLN A 486 -21.41 -2.54 -12.16
CA GLN A 486 -20.71 -1.90 -13.29
C GLN A 486 -19.35 -1.29 -12.95
N ALA A 487 -18.90 -1.38 -11.70
CA ALA A 487 -17.57 -0.93 -11.29
C ALA A 487 -16.47 -1.60 -12.13
N ASP A 488 -15.46 -0.82 -12.53
CA ASP A 488 -14.38 -1.32 -13.37
C ASP A 488 -13.50 -2.30 -12.57
N THR A 489 -13.17 -1.98 -11.33
CA THR A 489 -12.40 -2.88 -10.47
C THR A 489 -13.25 -3.38 -9.30
N ALA A 490 -13.21 -4.68 -9.01
CA ALA A 490 -13.76 -5.25 -7.78
C ALA A 490 -12.61 -5.76 -6.92
N ILE A 491 -12.51 -5.31 -5.66
CA ILE A 491 -11.50 -5.76 -4.70
C ILE A 491 -12.17 -6.38 -3.49
N ILE A 492 -11.83 -7.63 -3.19
CA ILE A 492 -12.45 -8.40 -2.11
C ILE A 492 -11.40 -8.68 -1.03
N PRO A 493 -11.66 -8.38 0.25
CA PRO A 493 -10.84 -8.87 1.35
C PRO A 493 -10.73 -10.39 1.32
N ILE A 494 -9.53 -10.94 1.49
CA ILE A 494 -9.34 -12.40 1.51
C ILE A 494 -10.16 -13.07 2.62
N GLN A 495 -10.42 -12.37 3.73
CA GLN A 495 -11.27 -12.84 4.81
C GLN A 495 -12.70 -13.14 4.36
N ASP A 496 -13.23 -12.35 3.41
CA ASP A 496 -14.58 -12.55 2.87
C ASP A 496 -14.62 -13.73 1.91
N VAL A 497 -13.57 -13.95 1.12
CA VAL A 497 -13.43 -15.14 0.27
C VAL A 497 -13.41 -16.42 1.13
N LEU A 498 -12.77 -16.34 2.29
CA LEU A 498 -12.69 -17.42 3.27
C LEU A 498 -13.93 -17.57 4.17
N GLY A 499 -14.87 -16.61 4.14
CA GLY A 499 -16.06 -16.63 5.00
C GLY A 499 -15.77 -16.46 6.50
N LEU A 500 -14.66 -15.82 6.85
CA LEU A 500 -14.22 -15.69 8.25
C LEU A 500 -15.13 -14.73 9.02
N ASP A 501 -15.22 -14.94 10.34
CA ASP A 501 -15.97 -14.08 11.25
C ASP A 501 -15.17 -12.84 11.70
N SER A 502 -15.76 -12.07 12.62
CA SER A 502 -15.16 -10.84 13.15
C SER A 502 -13.81 -11.02 13.85
N SER A 503 -13.41 -12.24 14.23
CA SER A 503 -12.06 -12.50 14.75
C SER A 503 -10.98 -12.23 13.70
N ALA A 504 -11.35 -12.25 12.41
CA ALA A 504 -10.47 -11.98 11.28
C ALA A 504 -10.48 -10.52 10.81
N ARG A 505 -11.20 -9.63 11.51
CA ARG A 505 -11.20 -8.18 11.21
C ARG A 505 -9.78 -7.62 11.30
N MET A 506 -9.40 -6.81 10.30
CA MET A 506 -8.05 -6.24 10.23
C MET A 506 -7.91 -5.02 11.14
N ASN A 507 -8.86 -4.08 11.10
CA ASN A 507 -8.86 -2.90 11.96
C ASN A 507 -10.28 -2.55 12.45
N THR A 508 -10.36 -2.07 13.68
CA THR A 508 -11.54 -1.41 14.23
C THR A 508 -11.20 0.06 14.48
N PRO A 509 -11.66 0.99 13.61
CA PRO A 509 -11.44 2.42 13.81
C PRO A 509 -11.83 2.89 15.22
N GLY A 510 -11.03 3.78 15.80
CA GLY A 510 -11.23 4.29 17.16
C GLY A 510 -10.65 3.41 18.28
N THR A 511 -10.08 2.25 17.97
CA THR A 511 -9.39 1.39 18.96
C THR A 511 -7.87 1.46 18.79
N ALA A 512 -7.13 1.51 19.91
CA ALA A 512 -5.68 1.70 19.89
C ALA A 512 -4.87 0.40 19.79
N GLU A 513 -5.43 -0.74 20.21
CA GLU A 513 -4.74 -2.02 20.34
C GLU A 513 -5.51 -3.16 19.68
N GLY A 514 -4.82 -4.25 19.34
CA GLY A 514 -5.41 -5.47 18.76
C GLY A 514 -5.63 -5.46 17.24
N ASN A 515 -5.36 -4.34 16.58
CA ASN A 515 -5.51 -4.16 15.14
C ASN A 515 -4.29 -4.64 14.35
N TRP A 516 -4.43 -4.75 13.03
CA TRP A 516 -3.35 -5.04 12.06
C TRP A 516 -2.66 -6.39 12.24
N THR A 517 -3.31 -7.31 12.96
CA THR A 517 -2.71 -8.55 13.43
C THR A 517 -3.31 -9.81 12.83
N TRP A 518 -4.35 -9.72 11.99
CA TRP A 518 -4.89 -10.91 11.34
C TRP A 518 -3.93 -11.52 10.30
N ARG A 519 -3.84 -12.85 10.24
CA ARG A 519 -2.98 -13.62 9.33
C ARG A 519 -3.67 -14.90 8.83
N LEU A 520 -3.26 -15.32 7.64
CA LEU A 520 -3.55 -16.63 7.06
C LEU A 520 -2.74 -17.73 7.75
N GLU A 521 -3.34 -18.91 7.89
CA GLU A 521 -2.69 -20.11 8.41
C GLU A 521 -1.89 -20.89 7.34
N GLY A 522 -2.09 -20.55 6.06
CA GLY A 522 -1.31 -21.09 4.92
C GLY A 522 -1.84 -22.40 4.31
N ARG A 523 -2.93 -22.96 4.85
CA ARG A 523 -3.64 -24.14 4.29
C ARG A 523 -5.01 -23.81 3.70
N GLU A 524 -5.48 -22.58 3.89
CA GLU A 524 -6.86 -22.17 3.61
C GLU A 524 -7.08 -21.84 2.13
N LEU A 525 -6.04 -21.47 1.38
CA LEU A 525 -6.16 -21.12 -0.04
C LEU A 525 -6.10 -22.38 -0.91
N THR A 526 -7.19 -23.12 -0.94
CA THR A 526 -7.30 -24.39 -1.68
C THR A 526 -7.53 -24.18 -3.19
N ALA A 527 -7.30 -25.23 -3.97
CA ALA A 527 -7.60 -25.22 -5.40
C ALA A 527 -9.12 -25.10 -5.69
N GLU A 528 -9.96 -25.68 -4.83
CA GLU A 528 -11.42 -25.55 -4.91
C GLU A 528 -11.87 -24.12 -4.70
N LEU A 529 -11.33 -23.44 -3.67
CA LEU A 529 -11.62 -22.03 -3.41
C LEU A 529 -11.19 -21.14 -4.59
N ALA A 530 -10.00 -21.40 -5.14
CA ALA A 530 -9.53 -20.71 -6.33
C ALA A 530 -10.44 -20.95 -7.54
N GLY A 531 -10.92 -22.18 -7.73
CA GLY A 531 -11.87 -22.54 -8.79
C GLY A 531 -13.20 -21.81 -8.66
N ARG A 532 -13.81 -21.81 -7.47
CA ARG A 532 -15.06 -21.10 -7.18
C ARG A 532 -14.95 -19.60 -7.49
N LEU A 533 -13.82 -18.98 -7.09
CA LEU A 533 -13.58 -17.57 -7.36
C LEU A 533 -13.29 -17.32 -8.85
N LEU A 534 -12.59 -18.23 -9.53
CA LEU A 534 -12.31 -18.15 -10.98
C LEU A 534 -13.61 -18.17 -11.80
N ASP A 535 -14.55 -19.05 -11.46
CA ASP A 535 -15.83 -19.16 -12.18
C ASP A 535 -16.61 -17.84 -12.12
N LEU A 536 -16.68 -17.22 -10.94
CA LEU A 536 -17.30 -15.90 -10.78
C LEU A 536 -16.53 -14.80 -11.52
N THR A 537 -15.20 -14.85 -11.51
CA THR A 537 -14.33 -13.90 -12.21
C THR A 537 -14.53 -13.96 -13.74
N ARG A 538 -14.69 -15.17 -14.29
CA ARG A 538 -15.00 -15.40 -15.71
C ARG A 538 -16.41 -14.95 -16.05
N ALA A 539 -17.41 -15.41 -15.27
CA ALA A 539 -18.82 -15.10 -15.52
C ALA A 539 -19.12 -13.59 -15.50
N SER A 540 -18.37 -12.82 -14.72
CA SER A 540 -18.52 -11.36 -14.63
C SER A 540 -17.67 -10.55 -15.62
N GLY A 541 -16.93 -11.22 -16.51
CA GLY A 541 -16.04 -10.59 -17.49
C GLY A 541 -14.87 -9.84 -16.85
N ARG A 542 -14.40 -10.29 -15.68
CA ARG A 542 -13.33 -9.66 -14.89
C ARG A 542 -11.99 -10.41 -14.98
N CYS A 543 -11.94 -11.50 -15.74
CA CYS A 543 -10.70 -12.18 -16.07
C CYS A 543 -9.94 -11.41 -17.18
N GLY A 544 -8.61 -11.49 -17.19
CA GLY A 544 -7.82 -10.93 -18.27
C GLY A 544 -7.92 -11.76 -19.54
N SER A 545 -7.98 -11.12 -20.71
CA SER A 545 -7.95 -11.74 -22.07
C SER A 545 -6.79 -12.73 -22.37
N ALA A 546 -5.86 -12.90 -21.43
CA ALA A 546 -4.78 -13.89 -21.51
C ALA A 546 -5.18 -15.26 -20.93
N VAL A 547 -6.18 -15.34 -20.05
CA VAL A 547 -6.65 -16.61 -19.47
C VAL A 547 -7.54 -17.38 -20.45
N ASP A 548 -8.24 -16.68 -21.33
CA ASP A 548 -9.13 -17.30 -22.33
C ASP A 548 -8.36 -18.01 -23.45
N ARG A 549 -7.09 -17.67 -23.69
CA ARG A 549 -6.29 -18.23 -24.79
C ARG A 549 -5.49 -19.49 -24.47
N PHE A 550 -5.53 -19.98 -23.23
CA PHE A 550 -4.83 -21.21 -22.83
C PHE A 550 -5.76 -22.40 -22.56
N HIS A 551 -7.08 -22.21 -22.72
CA HIS A 551 -8.09 -23.25 -22.51
C HIS A 551 -8.96 -23.56 -23.74
N GLU A 552 -8.80 -22.81 -24.83
CA GLU A 552 -9.12 -23.27 -26.19
C GLU A 552 -7.88 -23.95 -26.79
#